data_AF-A0A7W0W0C6-F1
#
_entry.id   AF-A0A7W0W0C6-F1
#
_cell.length_a   1.000
_cell.length_b   1.000
_cell.length_c   1.000
_cell.angle_alpha   90.00
_cell.angle_beta   90.00
_cell.angle_gamma   90.00
#
_symmetry.space_group_name_H-M   'P 1'
#
loop_
_entity.id
_entity.type
_entity.pdbx_description
1 polymer ?
#
loop_
_entity_poly.entity_id
_entity_poly.type
_entity_poly.pdbx_seq_one_letter_code
_entity_poly.pdbx_strand_id
1 'polypeptide(L)'
;RHNNCVLHGEVVAFMMAQQRVGSFTLNAPNLPAHELFTSCEPCAMCLGASLWSGVQRIVCGAAREDASFLNFEEGPVFPESWKYLEDRGIRVERNLLREEARVVLELYRATGGKVYNG
;
A
#
# COMPACT_ATOMS: atom_id res chain seq x y z
N ARG A 1 16.67 -13.23 4.51
CA ARG A 1 15.25 -12.82 4.57
C ARG A 1 14.99 -12.31 5.97
N HIS A 2 14.42 -11.11 6.12
CA HIS A 2 14.04 -10.60 7.43
C HIS A 2 12.69 -11.20 7.83
N ASN A 3 12.61 -11.78 9.03
CA ASN A 3 11.37 -12.35 9.59
C ASN A 3 10.62 -11.25 10.35
N ASN A 4 9.96 -10.34 9.62
CA ASN A 4 9.30 -9.19 10.21
C ASN A 4 7.95 -8.94 9.50
N CYS A 5 6.87 -8.94 10.27
CA CYS A 5 5.51 -8.80 9.77
C CYS A 5 5.20 -7.41 9.18
N VAL A 6 5.98 -6.37 9.49
CA VAL A 6 5.73 -5.02 8.98
C VAL A 6 6.39 -4.73 7.63
N LEU A 7 7.17 -5.67 7.06
CA LEU A 7 7.88 -5.48 5.80
C LEU A 7 6.98 -5.68 4.56
N HIS A 8 5.84 -5.01 4.55
CA HIS A 8 4.96 -4.88 3.39
C HIS A 8 5.58 -3.91 2.36
N GLY A 9 5.17 -4.03 1.10
CA GLY A 9 5.74 -3.24 0.00
C GLY A 9 5.65 -1.73 0.24
N GLU A 10 4.51 -1.27 0.72
CA GLU A 10 4.21 0.13 1.01
C GLU A 10 5.07 0.66 2.16
N VAL A 11 5.19 -0.11 3.25
CA VAL A 11 6.00 0.27 4.40
C VAL A 11 7.48 0.37 4.02
N VAL A 12 7.99 -0.62 3.28
CA VAL A 12 9.39 -0.61 2.81
C VAL A 12 9.62 0.57 1.85
N ALA A 13 8.68 0.86 0.95
CA ALA A 13 8.76 2.02 0.05
C ALA A 13 8.84 3.33 0.84
N PHE A 14 7.99 3.51 1.85
CA PHE A 14 8.05 4.68 2.73
C PHE A 14 9.38 4.77 3.49
N MET A 15 9.87 3.66 4.06
CA MET A 15 11.14 3.64 4.79
C MET A 15 12.30 4.08 3.90
N MET A 16 12.38 3.53 2.68
CA MET A 16 13.43 3.86 1.72
C MET A 16 13.33 5.31 1.23
N ALA A 17 12.13 5.78 0.91
CA ALA A 17 11.92 7.15 0.44
C ALA A 17 12.30 8.17 1.52
N GLN A 18 11.80 8.00 2.75
CA GLN A 18 12.08 8.87 3.89
C GLN A 18 13.57 8.89 4.25
N GLN A 19 14.22 7.72 4.25
CA GLN A 19 15.67 7.63 4.43
C GLN A 19 16.42 8.41 3.35
N ARG A 20 16.00 8.30 2.09
CA ARG A 20 16.65 8.97 0.97
C ARG A 20 16.52 10.48 1.00
N VAL A 21 15.36 11.01 1.40
CA VAL A 21 15.14 12.46 1.52
C VAL A 21 15.60 13.03 2.86
N GLY A 22 15.98 12.18 3.83
CA GLY A 22 16.43 12.61 5.15
C GLY A 22 15.32 13.24 6.00
N SER A 23 14.07 12.81 5.82
CA SER A 23 12.89 13.36 6.50
C SER A 23 11.93 12.24 6.90
N PHE A 24 11.31 12.36 8.08
CA PHE A 24 10.24 11.46 8.54
C PHE A 24 8.89 11.70 7.84
N THR A 25 8.82 12.70 6.96
CA THR A 25 7.64 12.98 6.14
C THR A 25 8.05 13.31 4.71
N LEU A 26 7.27 12.80 3.77
CA LEU A 26 7.40 13.09 2.34
C LEU A 26 6.71 14.39 1.93
N ASN A 27 6.12 15.12 2.89
CA ASN A 27 5.47 16.43 2.69
C ASN A 27 6.23 17.58 3.38
N ALA A 28 7.56 17.51 3.45
CA ALA A 28 8.33 18.61 4.04
C ALA A 28 8.33 19.85 3.11
N PRO A 29 8.40 21.09 3.61
CA PRO A 29 8.25 22.32 2.80
C PRO A 29 9.19 22.44 1.59
N ASN A 30 10.37 21.81 1.65
CA ASN A 30 11.38 21.87 0.60
C ASN A 30 11.38 20.62 -0.31
N LEU A 31 10.39 19.74 -0.17
CA LEU A 31 10.26 18.53 -0.95
C LEU A 31 9.17 18.69 -2.01
N PRO A 32 9.30 18.04 -3.18
CA PRO A 32 8.18 17.93 -4.12
C PRO A 32 7.06 17.11 -3.50
N ALA A 33 5.87 17.20 -4.10
CA ALA A 33 4.78 16.28 -3.77
C ALA A 33 5.21 14.84 -4.10
N HIS A 34 4.97 13.92 -3.16
CA HIS A 34 5.24 12.51 -3.34
C HIS A 34 3.94 11.72 -3.43
N GLU A 35 3.97 10.67 -4.25
CA GLU A 35 2.84 9.77 -4.50
C GLU A 35 3.28 8.32 -4.25
N LEU A 36 2.41 7.52 -3.64
CA LEU A 36 2.60 6.09 -3.52
C LEU A 36 1.92 5.38 -4.69
N PHE A 37 2.67 4.57 -5.42
CA PHE A 37 2.13 3.57 -6.33
C PHE A 37 2.30 2.20 -5.67
N THR A 38 1.19 1.49 -5.46
CA THR A 38 1.15 0.17 -4.86
C THR A 38 0.43 -0.82 -5.76
N SER A 39 0.95 -2.05 -5.85
CA SER A 39 0.41 -3.08 -6.75
C SER A 39 -0.91 -3.67 -6.27
N CYS A 40 -1.26 -3.49 -5.00
CA CYS A 40 -2.53 -3.90 -4.41
C CYS A 40 -2.98 -2.81 -3.43
N GLU A 41 -4.28 -2.69 -3.21
CA GLU A 41 -4.82 -1.85 -2.14
C GLU A 41 -4.17 -2.19 -0.80
N PRO A 42 -3.77 -1.18 -0.01
CA PRO A 42 -3.06 -1.37 1.24
C PRO A 42 -3.95 -2.00 2.31
N CYS A 43 -3.40 -2.98 3.01
CA CYS A 43 -4.00 -3.55 4.22
C CYS A 43 -4.13 -2.48 5.33
N ALA A 44 -4.85 -2.79 6.41
CA ALA A 44 -5.08 -1.86 7.51
C ALA A 44 -3.78 -1.23 8.08
N MET A 45 -2.70 -2.00 8.18
CA MET A 45 -1.39 -1.49 8.61
C MET A 45 -0.81 -0.48 7.62
N CYS A 46 -0.83 -0.81 6.31
CA CYS A 46 -0.23 0.03 5.28
C CYS A 46 -1.05 1.29 5.00
N LEU A 47 -2.37 1.21 5.16
CA LEU A 47 -3.25 2.37 5.10
C LEU A 47 -2.95 3.33 6.26
N GLY A 48 -2.78 2.80 7.47
CA GLY A 48 -2.31 3.57 8.63
C GLY A 48 -0.94 4.20 8.42
N ALA A 49 0.02 3.47 7.82
CA ALA A 49 1.33 4.02 7.49
C ALA A 49 1.25 5.17 6.45
N SER A 50 0.36 5.03 5.46
CA SER A 50 0.16 6.03 4.42
C SER A 50 -0.35 7.37 4.97
N LEU A 51 -1.18 7.34 6.01
CA LEU A 51 -1.65 8.53 6.72
C LEU A 51 -0.48 9.35 7.31
N TRP A 52 0.57 8.68 7.79
CA TRP A 52 1.70 9.33 8.46
C TRP A 52 2.88 9.65 7.53
N SER A 53 2.96 8.99 6.38
CA SER A 53 4.13 9.09 5.49
C SER A 53 4.28 10.45 4.81
N GLY A 54 3.21 11.22 4.69
CA GLY A 54 3.19 12.50 3.99
C GLY A 54 3.05 12.38 2.46
N VAL A 55 2.67 11.21 1.93
CA VAL A 55 2.25 11.15 0.52
C VAL A 55 0.94 11.91 0.31
N GLN A 56 0.79 12.52 -0.86
CA GLN A 56 -0.40 13.31 -1.21
C GLN A 56 -1.33 12.56 -2.18
N ARG A 57 -0.87 11.45 -2.75
CA ARG A 57 -1.67 10.58 -3.60
C ARG A 57 -1.26 9.12 -3.42
N ILE A 58 -2.25 8.22 -3.43
CA ILE A 58 -2.08 6.77 -3.42
C ILE A 58 -2.75 6.21 -4.67
N VAL A 59 -2.04 5.37 -5.39
CA VAL A 59 -2.50 4.70 -6.61
C VAL A 59 -2.40 3.19 -6.42
N CYS A 60 -3.52 2.50 -6.58
CA CYS A 60 -3.61 1.06 -6.33
C CYS A 60 -3.89 0.29 -7.62
N GLY A 61 -3.15 -0.79 -7.82
CA GLY A 61 -3.37 -1.75 -8.91
C GLY A 61 -4.54 -2.69 -8.66
N ALA A 62 -4.24 -3.83 -8.03
CA ALA A 62 -5.24 -4.82 -7.60
C ALA A 62 -6.10 -4.26 -6.47
N ALA A 63 -7.35 -4.71 -6.41
CA ALA A 63 -8.25 -4.37 -5.31
C ALA A 63 -8.09 -5.33 -4.14
N ARG A 64 -8.56 -4.92 -2.97
CA ARG A 64 -8.58 -5.75 -1.76
C ARG A 64 -9.21 -7.12 -2.01
N GLU A 65 -10.30 -7.18 -2.77
CA GLU A 65 -11.02 -8.43 -3.04
C GLU A 65 -10.17 -9.42 -3.84
N ASP A 66 -9.27 -8.92 -4.71
CA ASP A 66 -8.37 -9.76 -5.50
C ASP A 66 -7.35 -10.46 -4.61
N ALA A 67 -6.81 -9.75 -3.61
CA ALA A 67 -5.91 -10.32 -2.61
C ALA A 67 -6.64 -11.28 -1.67
N SER A 68 -7.84 -10.91 -1.20
CA SER A 68 -8.66 -11.77 -0.33
C SER A 68 -9.07 -13.07 -1.02
N PHE A 69 -9.33 -13.06 -2.34
CA PHE A 69 -9.59 -14.28 -3.12
C PHE A 69 -8.44 -15.29 -3.06
N LEU A 70 -7.21 -14.81 -2.87
CA LEU A 70 -6.00 -15.63 -2.72
C LEU A 70 -5.67 -15.96 -1.25
N ASN A 71 -6.57 -15.65 -0.32
CA ASN A 71 -6.48 -15.81 1.14
C ASN A 71 -5.53 -14.85 1.86
N PHE A 72 -5.17 -13.71 1.26
CA PHE A 72 -4.49 -12.65 2.01
C PHE A 72 -5.48 -11.95 2.97
N GLU A 73 -5.07 -11.78 4.22
CA GLU A 73 -5.83 -11.04 5.23
C GLU A 73 -5.44 -9.56 5.20
N GLU A 74 -6.42 -8.73 4.83
CA GLU A 74 -6.22 -7.29 4.61
C GLU A 74 -6.60 -6.45 5.85
N GLY A 75 -7.13 -7.08 6.89
CA GLY A 75 -7.53 -6.43 8.14
C GLY A 75 -8.74 -5.50 7.98
N PRO A 76 -9.13 -4.75 9.02
CA PRO A 76 -10.35 -3.93 9.00
C PRO A 76 -10.15 -2.62 8.23
N VAL A 77 -10.26 -2.66 6.91
CA VAL A 77 -10.33 -1.46 6.05
C VAL A 77 -11.76 -1.25 5.61
N PHE A 78 -12.31 -0.08 5.89
CA PHE A 78 -13.69 0.29 5.57
C PHE A 78 -13.73 1.46 4.59
N PRO A 79 -14.87 1.73 3.91
CA PRO A 79 -15.04 2.94 3.12
C PRO A 79 -14.70 4.22 3.88
N GLU A 80 -15.01 4.28 5.17
CA GLU A 80 -14.71 5.40 6.06
C GLU A 80 -13.20 5.58 6.28
N SER A 81 -12.43 4.49 6.26
CA SER A 81 -10.97 4.55 6.33
C SER A 81 -10.39 5.31 5.15
N TRP A 82 -10.89 5.06 3.94
CA TRP A 82 -10.50 5.78 2.73
C TRP A 82 -10.91 7.24 2.79
N LYS A 83 -12.16 7.51 3.16
CA LYS A 83 -12.67 8.87 3.35
C LYS A 83 -11.81 9.68 4.33
N TYR A 84 -11.35 9.05 5.42
CA TYR A 84 -10.50 9.70 6.40
C TYR A 84 -9.14 10.17 5.83
N LEU A 85 -8.58 9.44 4.86
CA LEU A 85 -7.36 9.84 4.14
C LEU A 85 -7.66 11.02 3.19
N GLU A 86 -8.75 10.93 2.43
CA GLU A 86 -9.19 11.98 1.50
C GLU A 86 -9.48 13.31 2.20
N ASP A 87 -10.15 13.25 3.36
CA ASP A 87 -10.44 14.42 4.20
C ASP A 87 -9.16 15.09 4.73
N ARG A 88 -8.00 14.41 4.66
CA ARG A 88 -6.67 14.95 5.00
C ARG A 88 -5.84 15.37 3.78
N GLY A 89 -6.48 15.39 2.61
CA GLY A 89 -5.85 15.82 1.36
C GLY A 89 -5.06 14.74 0.64
N ILE A 90 -5.18 13.47 1.04
CA ILE A 90 -4.55 12.34 0.33
C ILE A 90 -5.52 11.87 -0.75
N ARG A 91 -5.19 12.08 -2.02
CA ARG A 91 -6.00 11.57 -3.15
C ARG A 91 -5.82 10.07 -3.30
N VAL A 92 -6.90 9.36 -3.61
CA VAL A 92 -6.87 7.90 -3.80
C VAL A 92 -7.37 7.57 -5.20
N GLU A 93 -6.55 6.82 -5.95
CA GLU A 93 -6.92 6.23 -7.23
C GLU A 93 -6.82 4.71 -7.12
N ARG A 94 -7.89 4.02 -7.53
CA ARG A 94 -8.02 2.56 -7.39
C ARG A 94 -8.18 1.91 -8.76
N ASN A 95 -7.77 0.66 -8.88
CA ASN A 95 -7.93 -0.17 -10.07
C ASN A 95 -7.08 0.26 -11.28
N LEU A 96 -5.93 0.91 -11.07
CA LEU A 96 -5.01 1.25 -12.16
C LEU A 96 -4.32 -0.03 -12.68
N LEU A 97 -4.61 -0.44 -13.92
CA LEU A 97 -4.09 -1.70 -14.50
C LEU A 97 -4.43 -2.91 -13.60
N ARG A 98 -5.68 -2.95 -13.09
CA ARG A 98 -6.13 -3.98 -12.15
C ARG A 98 -5.93 -5.40 -12.68
N GLU A 99 -6.27 -5.64 -13.95
CA GLU A 99 -6.17 -6.98 -14.53
C GLU A 99 -4.71 -7.46 -14.59
N GLU A 100 -3.78 -6.59 -14.97
CA GLU A 100 -2.35 -6.89 -14.96
C GLU A 100 -1.83 -7.13 -13.54
N ALA A 101 -2.27 -6.33 -12.56
CA ALA A 101 -1.91 -6.51 -11.17
C ALA A 101 -2.43 -7.84 -10.60
N ARG A 102 -3.65 -8.24 -10.97
CA ARG A 102 -4.24 -9.54 -10.59
C ARG A 102 -3.43 -10.72 -11.12
N VAL A 103 -2.99 -10.66 -12.38
CA VAL A 103 -2.15 -11.71 -12.99
C VAL A 103 -0.88 -11.96 -12.17
N VAL A 104 -0.26 -10.91 -11.62
CA VAL A 104 0.94 -11.05 -10.77
C VAL A 104 0.63 -11.74 -9.44
N LEU A 105 -0.50 -11.40 -8.80
CA LEU A 105 -0.94 -12.04 -7.56
C LEU A 105 -1.28 -13.52 -7.77
N GLU A 106 -1.98 -13.84 -8.85
CA GLU A 106 -2.32 -15.21 -9.23
C GLU A 106 -1.06 -16.03 -9.53
N LEU A 107 -0.09 -15.46 -10.26
CA LEU A 107 1.20 -16.10 -10.53
C LEU A 107 1.97 -16.39 -9.23
N TYR A 108 1.97 -15.46 -8.28
CA TYR A 108 2.58 -15.68 -6.96
C TYR A 108 1.97 -16.91 -6.27
N ARG A 109 0.64 -17.02 -6.30
CA ARG A 109 -0.04 -18.17 -5.69
C ARG A 109 0.25 -19.48 -6.43
N ALA A 110 0.17 -19.46 -7.76
CA ALA A 110 0.40 -20.62 -8.61
C ALA A 110 1.82 -21.19 -8.47
N THR A 111 2.81 -20.34 -8.17
CA THR A 111 4.22 -20.72 -7.98
C THR A 111 4.58 -21.12 -6.54
N GLY A 112 3.58 -21.33 -5.68
CA GLY A 112 3.79 -21.79 -4.30
C GLY A 112 4.15 -20.67 -3.33
N GLY A 113 3.78 -19.43 -3.65
CA GLY A 113 3.89 -18.29 -2.76
C GLY A 113 3.22 -18.54 -1.41
N LYS A 114 3.92 -18.16 -0.34
CA LYS A 114 3.45 -18.33 1.04
C LYS A 114 2.50 -17.19 1.39
N VAL A 115 1.24 -17.53 1.65
CA VAL A 115 0.32 -16.67 2.36
C VAL A 115 0.65 -16.80 3.84
N TYR A 116 1.11 -15.72 4.46
CA TYR A 116 1.44 -15.66 5.88
C TYR A 116 0.21 -15.21 6.67
N ASN A 117 0.00 -15.78 7.85
CA ASN A 117 -1.21 -15.58 8.70
C ASN A 117 -2.54 -16.09 8.10
N GLY A 118 -2.49 -16.95 7.08
CA GLY A 118 -3.64 -17.73 6.60
C GLY A 118 -3.71 -19.13 7.20
#